data_AF-A0A0F9EA75-F1
#
_entry.id   AF-A0A0F9EA75-F1
#
_cell.length_a   1.000
_cell.length_b   1.000
_cell.length_c   1.000
_cell.angle_alpha   90.00
_cell.angle_beta   90.00
_cell.angle_gamma   90.00
#
_symmetry.space_group_name_H-M   'P 1'
#
loop_
_entity.id
_entity.type
_entity.pdbx_description
1 polymer ?
#
loop_
_entity_poly.entity_id
_entity_poly.type
_entity_poly.pdbx_seq_one_letter_code
_entity_poly.pdbx_strand_id
1 'polypeptide(L)'
;MIFISYYTENTPYEEVMNTHLLPSLKKWDLRYDIISTRDKGSWQFNTGYKSTFIKEMLLKHKEDVCFIDADGTIEKYPDLLFNIPEEYDIAIHQLDWFLFWRGELDNPHRELLSGTMVIKYKDSALLLIDEWIKQVGIQASIKEQKVLDSMVASNKNYKVYDLPPSYCAILKRDGGLPKYIGEPVVLHHQVSRQLKQRKNWKV
;
A
#
# COMPACT_ATOMS: atom_id res chain seq x y z
N MET A 1 0.68 16.08 -6.40
CA MET A 1 0.85 14.79 -5.72
C MET A 1 2.31 14.35 -5.74
N ILE A 2 2.79 13.73 -4.66
CA ILE A 2 4.13 13.12 -4.57
C ILE A 2 4.03 11.63 -4.24
N PHE A 3 4.85 10.80 -4.88
CA PHE A 3 4.94 9.37 -4.57
C PHE A 3 5.84 9.15 -3.36
N ILE A 4 5.39 8.38 -2.40
CA ILE A 4 6.12 8.15 -1.16
C ILE A 4 6.27 6.66 -0.91
N SER A 5 7.40 6.30 -0.33
CA SER A 5 7.64 4.95 0.16
C SER A 5 8.76 4.96 1.19
N TYR A 6 8.95 3.84 1.87
CA TYR A 6 10.09 3.65 2.73
C TYR A 6 10.57 2.21 2.69
N TYR A 7 11.81 2.01 3.10
CA TYR A 7 12.40 0.68 3.28
C TYR A 7 13.24 0.66 4.55
N THR A 8 13.56 -0.54 5.05
CA THR A 8 14.43 -0.70 6.22
C THR A 8 15.88 -0.87 5.77
N GLU A 9 16.77 -0.01 6.28
CA GLU A 9 18.21 -0.05 6.01
C GLU A 9 18.84 -1.36 6.49
N ASN A 10 19.88 -1.83 5.79
CA ASN A 10 20.59 -3.06 6.14
C ASN A 10 19.69 -4.31 6.13
N THR A 11 18.62 -4.28 5.33
CA THR A 11 17.75 -5.43 5.07
C THR A 11 17.62 -5.67 3.57
N PRO A 12 17.14 -6.84 3.12
CA PRO A 12 16.85 -7.07 1.70
C PRO A 12 15.92 -6.03 1.07
N TYR A 13 15.13 -5.28 1.87
CA TYR A 13 14.22 -4.26 1.34
C TYR A 13 14.93 -3.06 0.70
N GLU A 14 16.20 -2.84 1.01
CA GLU A 14 17.01 -1.83 0.31
C GLU A 14 17.24 -2.23 -1.15
N GLU A 15 17.60 -3.49 -1.40
CA GLU A 15 17.73 -4.02 -2.76
C GLU A 15 16.37 -4.07 -3.47
N VAL A 16 15.31 -4.46 -2.76
CA VAL A 16 13.94 -4.49 -3.29
C VAL A 16 13.51 -3.11 -3.78
N MET A 17 13.68 -2.06 -2.96
CA MET A 17 13.36 -0.68 -3.37
C MET A 17 14.11 -0.27 -4.64
N ASN A 18 15.41 -0.57 -4.69
CA ASN A 18 16.28 -0.22 -5.81
C ASN A 18 16.05 -1.06 -7.08
N THR A 19 15.40 -2.22 -6.96
CA THR A 19 15.08 -3.12 -8.08
C THR A 19 13.69 -2.90 -8.63
N HIS A 20 12.74 -2.49 -7.78
CA HIS A 20 11.32 -2.39 -8.11
C HIS A 20 10.85 -0.94 -8.23
N LEU A 21 10.46 -0.33 -7.10
CA LEU A 21 9.70 0.92 -7.13
C LEU A 21 10.53 2.09 -7.66
N LEU A 22 11.75 2.29 -7.14
CA LEU A 22 12.56 3.46 -7.50
C LEU A 22 12.90 3.53 -9.00
N PRO A 23 13.35 2.46 -9.67
CA PRO A 23 13.53 2.49 -11.13
C PRO A 23 12.24 2.81 -11.89
N SER A 24 11.10 2.28 -11.45
CA SER A 24 9.82 2.50 -12.14
C SER A 24 9.32 3.94 -11.99
N LEU A 25 9.51 4.57 -10.83
CA LEU A 25 9.22 6.00 -10.62
C LEU A 25 10.07 6.87 -11.55
N LYS A 26 11.38 6.60 -11.64
CA LYS A 26 12.31 7.31 -12.54
C LYS A 26 11.94 7.13 -14.01
N LYS A 27 11.56 5.91 -14.42
CA LYS A 27 11.14 5.60 -15.79
C LYS A 27 9.99 6.50 -16.26
N TRP A 28 9.06 6.81 -15.36
CA TRP A 28 7.86 7.60 -15.65
C TRP A 28 7.99 9.08 -15.24
N ASP A 29 9.17 9.53 -14.85
CA ASP A 29 9.45 10.89 -14.39
C ASP A 29 8.50 11.36 -13.26
N LEU A 30 8.18 10.45 -12.34
CA LEU A 30 7.25 10.72 -11.24
C LEU A 30 8.01 11.34 -10.06
N ARG A 31 7.50 12.46 -9.51
CA ARG A 31 8.08 13.06 -8.29
C ARG A 31 7.92 12.11 -7.10
N TYR A 32 9.00 11.87 -6.38
CA TYR A 32 8.98 10.98 -5.22
C TYR A 32 9.78 11.50 -4.02
N ASP A 33 9.42 11.01 -2.85
CA ASP A 33 10.17 11.13 -1.59
C ASP A 33 10.21 9.76 -0.91
N ILE A 34 11.37 9.11 -1.02
CA ILE A 34 11.61 7.77 -0.47
C ILE A 34 12.61 7.92 0.65
N ILE A 35 12.24 7.45 1.84
CA ILE A 35 13.13 7.46 3.00
C ILE A 35 13.57 6.06 3.37
N SER A 36 14.78 5.98 3.89
CA SER A 36 15.25 4.80 4.58
C SER A 36 14.91 4.90 6.08
N THR A 37 14.61 3.76 6.69
CA THR A 37 14.26 3.67 8.11
C THR A 37 15.20 2.71 8.81
N ARG A 38 15.58 3.01 10.04
CA ARG A 38 16.27 2.04 10.88
C ARG A 38 15.26 1.05 11.45
N ASP A 39 15.66 -0.21 11.56
CA ASP A 39 14.87 -1.22 12.25
C ASP A 39 14.60 -0.74 13.69
N LYS A 40 13.32 -0.61 14.04
CA LYS A 40 12.90 -0.16 15.38
C LYS A 40 12.95 -1.30 16.41
N GLY A 41 13.47 -2.47 16.04
CA GLY A 41 13.72 -3.60 16.94
C GLY A 41 12.47 -4.39 17.34
N SER A 42 11.29 -4.00 16.85
CA SER A 42 10.08 -4.81 16.96
C SER A 42 9.28 -4.78 15.66
N TRP A 43 8.76 -5.94 15.27
CA TRP A 43 7.85 -6.08 14.13
C TRP A 43 6.65 -5.13 14.23
N GLN A 44 6.16 -4.89 15.44
CA GLN A 44 5.03 -4.01 15.74
C GLN A 44 5.35 -2.53 15.43
N PHE A 45 6.55 -2.05 15.80
CA PHE A 45 6.97 -0.69 15.48
C PHE A 45 7.27 -0.49 13.99
N ASN A 46 7.71 -1.56 13.31
CA ASN A 46 7.98 -1.51 11.87
C ASN A 46 6.68 -1.61 11.04
N THR A 47 5.73 -2.44 11.45
CA THR A 47 4.45 -2.61 10.74
C THR A 47 3.45 -1.51 11.00
N GLY A 48 3.43 -0.91 12.20
CA GLY A 48 2.60 0.25 12.47
C GLY A 48 3.12 1.56 11.89
N TYR A 49 4.32 1.58 11.30
CA TYR A 49 4.98 2.82 10.88
C TYR A 49 4.34 3.46 9.63
N LYS A 50 3.68 2.68 8.77
CA LYS A 50 3.12 3.17 7.49
C LYS A 50 2.19 4.37 7.67
N SER A 51 1.26 4.30 8.61
CA SER A 51 0.30 5.37 8.87
C SER A 51 0.98 6.65 9.39
N THR A 52 1.93 6.50 10.31
CA THR A 52 2.76 7.60 10.81
C THR A 52 3.58 8.24 9.70
N PHE A 53 4.25 7.43 8.87
CA PHE A 53 5.03 7.89 7.73
C PHE A 53 4.18 8.67 6.72
N ILE A 54 3.00 8.14 6.37
CA ILE A 54 2.06 8.82 5.47
C ILE A 54 1.68 10.20 6.05
N LYS A 55 1.39 10.29 7.35
CA LYS A 55 1.09 11.57 8.00
C LYS A 55 2.28 12.54 7.92
N GLU A 56 3.48 12.07 8.23
CA GLU A 56 4.70 12.88 8.15
C GLU A 56 4.90 13.44 6.73
N MET A 57 4.68 12.62 5.70
CA MET A 57 4.80 13.05 4.30
C MET A 57 3.71 14.03 3.87
N LEU A 58 2.45 13.81 4.27
CA LEU A 58 1.35 14.76 4.03
C LEU A 58 1.68 16.14 4.62
N LEU A 59 2.16 16.17 5.87
CA LEU A 59 2.49 17.43 6.55
C LEU A 59 3.75 18.10 5.99
N LYS A 60 4.74 17.31 5.56
CA LYS A 60 5.99 17.78 4.94
C LYS A 60 5.72 18.47 3.61
N HIS A 61 4.97 17.82 2.72
CA HIS A 61 4.78 18.28 1.34
C HIS A 61 3.56 19.18 1.16
N LYS A 62 2.57 19.10 2.07
CA LYS A 62 1.32 19.86 2.01
C LYS A 62 0.57 19.68 0.68
N GLU A 63 0.58 18.47 0.18
CA GLU A 63 -0.09 18.04 -1.04
C GLU A 63 -0.46 16.55 -0.93
N ASP A 64 -1.34 16.09 -1.82
CA ASP A 64 -1.71 14.67 -1.91
C ASP A 64 -0.48 13.78 -2.02
N VAL A 65 -0.52 12.61 -1.38
CA VAL A 65 0.55 11.62 -1.44
C VAL A 65 0.04 10.32 -2.05
N CYS A 66 0.88 9.66 -2.84
CA CYS A 66 0.65 8.29 -3.28
C CYS A 66 1.66 7.37 -2.62
N PHE A 67 1.20 6.54 -1.68
CA PHE A 67 2.02 5.51 -1.08
C PHE A 67 2.04 4.25 -1.96
N ILE A 68 3.23 3.71 -2.21
CA ILE A 68 3.42 2.40 -2.85
C ILE A 68 4.43 1.59 -2.03
N ASP A 69 4.12 0.33 -1.71
CA ASP A 69 5.06 -0.57 -1.04
C ASP A 69 6.37 -0.73 -1.86
N ALA A 70 7.49 -0.97 -1.17
CA ALA A 70 8.82 -1.02 -1.79
C ALA A 70 8.96 -2.09 -2.89
N ASP A 71 8.17 -3.15 -2.83
CA ASP A 71 8.12 -4.23 -3.81
C ASP A 71 7.06 -4.00 -4.90
N GLY A 72 6.56 -2.77 -5.05
CA GLY A 72 5.71 -2.34 -6.15
C GLY A 72 6.49 -1.89 -7.38
N THR A 73 5.98 -2.13 -8.58
CA THR A 73 6.49 -1.56 -9.84
C THR A 73 5.38 -0.85 -10.61
N ILE A 74 5.69 0.34 -11.15
CA ILE A 74 4.79 1.07 -12.03
C ILE A 74 5.04 0.60 -13.48
N GLU A 75 4.14 -0.24 -13.96
CA GLU A 75 4.22 -0.89 -15.28
C GLU A 75 3.72 0.03 -16.39
N LYS A 76 2.81 0.96 -16.07
CA LYS A 76 2.24 1.97 -16.96
C LYS A 76 2.10 3.31 -16.25
N TYR A 77 2.07 4.41 -17.02
CA TYR A 77 1.83 5.73 -16.46
C TYR A 77 0.49 5.73 -15.68
N PRO A 78 0.49 6.13 -14.39
CA PRO A 78 -0.65 5.89 -13.50
C PRO A 78 -1.64 7.07 -13.47
N ASP A 79 -2.22 7.42 -14.62
CA ASP A 79 -3.08 8.61 -14.78
C ASP A 79 -4.20 8.70 -13.72
N LEU A 80 -4.81 7.58 -13.34
CA LEU A 80 -5.92 7.58 -12.38
C LEU A 80 -5.50 8.09 -11.00
N LEU A 81 -4.27 7.83 -10.56
CA LEU A 81 -3.80 8.25 -9.23
C LEU A 81 -3.77 9.78 -9.11
N PHE A 82 -3.55 10.49 -10.22
CA PHE A 82 -3.59 11.95 -10.26
C PHE A 82 -5.00 12.53 -10.34
N ASN A 83 -5.98 11.72 -10.74
CA ASN A 83 -7.34 12.16 -11.07
C ASN A 83 -8.40 11.57 -10.13
N ILE A 84 -8.00 11.19 -8.90
CA ILE A 84 -8.95 10.79 -7.86
C ILE A 84 -9.84 11.98 -7.51
N PRO A 85 -11.19 11.85 -7.58
CA PRO A 85 -12.10 12.96 -7.32
C PRO A 85 -11.96 13.53 -5.90
N GLU A 86 -12.13 14.85 -5.76
CA GLU A 86 -11.81 15.56 -4.50
C GLU A 86 -12.75 15.25 -3.34
N GLU A 87 -13.94 14.72 -3.61
CA GLU A 87 -14.83 14.27 -2.54
C GLU A 87 -14.21 13.12 -1.74
N TYR A 88 -13.34 12.30 -2.33
CA TYR A 88 -12.73 11.15 -1.66
C TYR A 88 -11.59 11.57 -0.73
N ASP A 89 -11.46 10.92 0.41
CA ASP A 89 -10.37 11.14 1.37
C ASP A 89 -9.16 10.28 1.04
N ILE A 90 -9.42 9.09 0.51
CA ILE A 90 -8.43 8.06 0.26
C ILE A 90 -8.84 7.21 -0.95
N ALA A 91 -7.87 6.77 -1.75
CA ALA A 91 -8.06 5.76 -2.78
C ALA A 91 -7.24 4.51 -2.47
N ILE A 92 -7.88 3.34 -2.49
CA ILE A 92 -7.30 2.03 -2.18
C ILE A 92 -8.07 0.95 -2.93
N HIS A 93 -7.48 -0.23 -3.13
CA HIS A 93 -8.19 -1.35 -3.75
C HIS A 93 -8.82 -2.26 -2.70
N GLN A 94 -10.08 -2.66 -2.91
CA GLN A 94 -10.67 -3.81 -2.23
C GLN A 94 -10.56 -5.06 -3.09
N LEU A 95 -9.66 -5.97 -2.71
CA LEU A 95 -9.47 -7.24 -3.37
C LEU A 95 -10.69 -8.15 -3.16
N ASP A 96 -11.27 -8.62 -4.25
CA ASP A 96 -12.28 -9.66 -4.24
C ASP A 96 -11.61 -11.04 -4.35
N TRP A 97 -11.59 -11.79 -3.25
CA TRP A 97 -10.92 -13.10 -3.20
C TRP A 97 -11.60 -14.17 -4.07
N PHE A 98 -12.91 -14.03 -4.33
CA PHE A 98 -13.62 -14.93 -5.23
C PHE A 98 -13.15 -14.72 -6.67
N LEU A 99 -13.04 -13.48 -7.12
CA LEU A 99 -12.49 -13.16 -8.45
C LEU A 99 -11.01 -13.52 -8.56
N PHE A 100 -10.24 -13.30 -7.49
CA PHE A 100 -8.80 -13.58 -7.47
C PHE A 100 -8.48 -15.07 -7.68
N TRP A 101 -9.24 -15.97 -7.05
CA TRP A 101 -9.08 -17.41 -7.19
C TRP A 101 -10.11 -18.08 -8.11
N ARG A 102 -10.86 -17.31 -8.92
CA ARG A 102 -11.90 -17.84 -9.83
C ARG A 102 -12.91 -18.79 -9.16
N GLY A 103 -13.36 -18.45 -7.96
CA GLY A 103 -14.38 -19.23 -7.25
C GLY A 103 -13.90 -20.56 -6.67
N GLU A 104 -12.58 -20.76 -6.54
CA GLU A 104 -11.98 -21.94 -5.91
C GLU A 104 -12.00 -21.89 -4.35
N LEU A 105 -12.59 -20.85 -3.74
CA LEU A 105 -12.72 -20.72 -2.29
C LEU A 105 -14.19 -20.58 -1.87
N ASP A 106 -14.62 -21.42 -0.93
CA ASP A 106 -15.96 -21.39 -0.30
C ASP A 106 -16.16 -20.22 0.71
N ASN A 107 -15.47 -19.09 0.52
CA ASN A 107 -15.62 -17.92 1.38
C ASN A 107 -15.36 -16.60 0.61
N PRO A 108 -16.36 -16.11 -0.15
CA PRO A 108 -16.26 -14.82 -0.82
C PRO A 108 -16.16 -13.72 0.23
N HIS A 109 -14.98 -13.10 0.34
CA HIS A 109 -14.78 -11.93 1.16
C HIS A 109 -13.92 -10.92 0.40
N ARG A 110 -14.07 -9.65 0.80
CA ARG A 110 -13.23 -8.56 0.32
C ARG A 110 -12.15 -8.24 1.34
N GLU A 111 -11.01 -7.81 0.85
CA GLU A 111 -9.91 -7.35 1.67
C GLU A 111 -9.33 -6.07 1.11
N LEU A 112 -9.26 -5.04 1.94
CA LEU A 112 -8.51 -3.83 1.63
C LEU A 112 -7.03 -4.17 1.43
N LEU A 113 -6.41 -3.69 0.35
CA LEU A 113 -4.97 -3.75 0.13
C LEU A 113 -4.33 -2.37 0.37
N SER A 114 -3.32 -2.30 1.23
CA SER A 114 -2.58 -1.06 1.56
C SER A 114 -1.26 -0.92 0.79
N GLY A 115 -1.07 -1.72 -0.27
CA GLY A 115 0.14 -1.70 -1.09
C GLY A 115 0.21 -0.52 -2.05
N THR A 116 -0.94 0.01 -2.48
CA THR A 116 -1.04 1.25 -3.24
C THR A 116 -2.18 2.07 -2.69
N MET A 117 -1.88 3.31 -2.29
CA MET A 117 -2.84 4.20 -1.65
C MET A 117 -2.64 5.63 -2.14
N VAL A 118 -3.71 6.36 -2.42
CA VAL A 118 -3.67 7.83 -2.55
C VAL A 118 -4.34 8.42 -1.33
N ILE A 119 -3.69 9.36 -0.66
CA ILE A 119 -4.24 10.07 0.49
C ILE A 119 -4.28 11.56 0.16
N LYS A 120 -5.47 12.16 0.24
CA LYS A 120 -5.67 13.58 -0.03
C LYS A 120 -5.09 14.44 1.08
N TYR A 121 -4.50 15.59 0.74
CA TYR A 121 -4.09 16.58 1.74
C TYR A 121 -5.27 17.50 2.11
N LYS A 122 -6.14 16.99 2.99
CA LYS A 122 -7.28 17.72 3.56
C LYS A 122 -7.62 17.22 4.97
N ASP A 123 -8.37 18.03 5.71
CA ASP A 123 -8.67 17.77 7.13
C ASP A 123 -9.33 16.40 7.37
N SER A 124 -10.29 16.00 6.53
CA SER A 124 -10.97 14.71 6.67
C SER A 124 -10.04 13.52 6.49
N ALA A 125 -9.09 13.60 5.56
CA ALA A 125 -8.08 12.58 5.35
C ALA A 125 -7.04 12.57 6.48
N LEU A 126 -6.62 13.73 6.98
CA LEU A 126 -5.72 13.82 8.14
C LEU A 126 -6.36 13.22 9.40
N LEU A 127 -7.66 13.47 9.63
CA LEU A 127 -8.42 12.85 10.73
C LEU A 127 -8.49 11.33 10.60
N LEU A 128 -8.68 10.81 9.37
CA LEU A 128 -8.63 9.37 9.10
C LEU A 128 -7.28 8.78 9.49
N ILE A 129 -6.18 9.41 9.05
CA ILE A 129 -4.81 8.95 9.35
C ILE A 129 -4.52 9.02 10.85
N ASP A 130 -5.01 10.05 11.56
CA ASP A 130 -4.84 10.18 13.01
C ASP A 130 -5.54 9.08 13.78
N GLU A 131 -6.78 8.77 13.42
CA GLU A 131 -7.48 7.64 14.02
C GLU A 131 -6.80 6.32 13.65
N TRP A 132 -6.21 6.20 12.46
CA TRP A 132 -5.51 4.99 12.04
C TRP A 132 -4.25 4.75 12.87
N ILE A 133 -3.42 5.78 13.07
CA ILE A 133 -2.25 5.72 13.95
C ILE A 133 -2.66 5.29 15.36
N LYS A 134 -3.72 5.91 15.91
CA LYS A 134 -4.24 5.60 17.24
C LYS A 134 -4.72 4.15 17.34
N GLN A 135 -5.52 3.68 16.37
CA GLN A 135 -6.07 2.33 16.38
C GLN A 135 -5.00 1.25 16.21
N VAL A 136 -3.99 1.49 15.39
CA VAL A 136 -2.81 0.60 15.28
C VAL A 136 -2.07 0.50 16.61
N GLY A 137 -1.93 1.62 17.34
CA GLY A 137 -1.31 1.63 18.67
C GLY A 137 -2.11 0.85 19.72
N ILE A 138 -3.45 0.90 19.66
CA ILE A 138 -4.34 0.14 20.57
C ILE A 138 -4.35 -1.35 20.21
N GLN A 139 -4.42 -1.66 18.92
CA GLN A 139 -4.56 -3.02 18.39
C GLN A 139 -3.20 -3.58 17.95
N ALA A 140 -2.18 -3.47 18.81
CA ALA A 140 -0.78 -3.77 18.47
C ALA A 140 -0.51 -5.23 18.00
N SER A 141 -1.45 -6.16 18.20
CA SER A 141 -1.38 -7.54 17.70
C SER A 141 -1.98 -7.73 16.31
N ILE A 142 -2.62 -6.70 15.75
CA ILE A 142 -3.33 -6.74 14.46
C ILE A 142 -2.49 -5.98 13.41
N LYS A 143 -2.46 -6.52 12.19
CA LYS A 143 -1.79 -5.87 11.06
C LYS A 143 -2.45 -4.51 10.75
N GLU A 144 -1.63 -3.50 10.49
CA GLU A 144 -2.08 -2.14 10.14
C GLU A 144 -3.19 -2.11 9.07
N GLN A 145 -3.05 -2.97 8.04
CA GLN A 145 -4.00 -3.04 6.93
C GLN A 145 -5.38 -3.48 7.39
N LYS A 146 -5.46 -4.41 8.35
CA LYS A 146 -6.71 -4.91 8.92
C LYS A 146 -7.37 -3.89 9.84
N VAL A 147 -6.56 -3.07 10.51
CA VAL A 147 -7.07 -1.93 11.28
C VAL A 147 -7.71 -0.92 10.33
N LEU A 148 -7.04 -0.55 9.23
CA LEU A 148 -7.60 0.33 8.22
C LEU A 148 -8.88 -0.23 7.60
N ASP A 149 -8.89 -1.52 7.24
CA ASP A 149 -10.03 -2.25 6.68
C ASP A 149 -11.27 -2.13 7.59
N SER A 150 -11.10 -2.40 8.88
CA SER A 150 -12.15 -2.24 9.89
C SER A 150 -12.64 -0.80 10.01
N MET A 151 -11.73 0.17 9.99
CA MET A 151 -12.08 1.59 10.10
C MET A 151 -12.91 2.08 8.92
N VAL A 152 -12.50 1.77 7.69
CA VAL A 152 -13.25 2.19 6.50
C VAL A 152 -14.57 1.43 6.36
N ALA A 153 -14.65 0.19 6.82
CA ALA A 153 -15.89 -0.58 6.81
C ALA A 153 -16.92 -0.01 7.80
N SER A 154 -16.46 0.37 9.01
CA SER A 154 -17.31 0.80 10.13
C SER A 154 -17.69 2.29 10.09
N ASN A 155 -16.87 3.17 9.50
CA ASN A 155 -17.13 4.60 9.45
C ASN A 155 -17.47 5.07 8.03
N LYS A 156 -18.76 5.28 7.76
CA LYS A 156 -19.27 5.74 6.46
C LYS A 156 -18.98 7.22 6.16
N ASN A 157 -18.43 7.97 7.12
CA ASN A 157 -18.04 9.36 6.89
C ASN A 157 -16.75 9.47 6.07
N TYR A 158 -15.91 8.43 6.07
CA TYR A 158 -14.73 8.38 5.21
C TYR A 158 -15.13 8.01 3.80
N LYS A 159 -14.79 8.88 2.84
CA LYS A 159 -15.06 8.66 1.43
C LYS A 159 -13.87 7.93 0.81
N VAL A 160 -14.09 6.67 0.46
CA VAL A 160 -13.05 5.80 -0.12
C VAL A 160 -13.31 5.59 -1.60
N TYR A 161 -12.30 5.88 -2.43
CA TYR A 161 -12.30 5.55 -3.85
C TYR A 161 -11.74 4.14 -4.04
N ASP A 162 -12.52 3.23 -4.63
CA ASP A 162 -12.06 1.87 -4.93
C ASP A 162 -11.20 1.89 -6.20
N LEU A 163 -9.88 1.71 -6.02
CA LEU A 163 -8.96 1.62 -7.13
C LEU A 163 -9.23 0.36 -7.95
N PRO A 164 -9.12 0.40 -9.29
CA PRO A 164 -9.19 -0.79 -10.12
C PRO A 164 -8.09 -1.79 -9.72
N PRO A 165 -8.31 -3.10 -9.93
CA PRO A 165 -7.34 -4.13 -9.54
C PRO A 165 -6.00 -4.00 -10.28
N SER A 166 -5.95 -3.34 -11.44
CA SER A 166 -4.70 -3.05 -12.16
C SER A 166 -3.77 -2.09 -11.40
N TYR A 167 -4.27 -1.29 -10.46
CA TYR A 167 -3.49 -0.37 -9.64
C TYR A 167 -3.00 -1.00 -8.33
N CYS A 168 -3.32 -2.27 -8.07
CA CYS A 168 -2.82 -3.01 -6.92
C CYS A 168 -2.69 -4.51 -7.28
N ALA A 169 -2.16 -4.79 -8.48
CA ALA A 169 -2.10 -6.15 -9.01
C ALA A 169 -1.12 -7.00 -8.20
N ILE A 170 -1.52 -8.20 -7.81
CA ILE A 170 -0.67 -9.15 -7.08
C ILE A 170 -0.50 -10.41 -7.92
N LEU A 171 0.73 -10.88 -8.06
CA LEU A 171 1.01 -12.16 -8.72
C LEU A 171 0.44 -13.34 -7.89
N LYS A 172 -0.12 -14.32 -8.59
CA LYS A 172 -0.45 -15.62 -8.01
C LYS A 172 0.83 -16.38 -7.66
N ARG A 173 0.69 -17.49 -6.92
CA ARG A 173 1.83 -18.33 -6.51
C ARG A 173 2.61 -18.92 -7.69
N ASP A 174 1.95 -19.10 -8.83
CA ASP A 174 2.56 -19.58 -10.08
C ASP A 174 3.26 -18.46 -10.88
N GLY A 175 3.33 -17.24 -10.33
CA GLY A 175 3.91 -16.08 -11.00
C GLY A 175 3.01 -15.43 -12.05
N GLY A 176 1.81 -15.99 -12.31
CA GLY A 176 0.86 -15.43 -13.27
C GLY A 176 -0.01 -14.33 -12.65
N LEU A 177 -0.48 -13.40 -13.48
CA LEU A 177 -1.53 -12.46 -13.10
C LEU A 177 -2.89 -13.17 -12.99
N PRO A 178 -3.75 -12.77 -12.04
CA PRO A 178 -5.15 -13.18 -12.06
C PRO A 178 -5.82 -12.75 -13.37
N LYS A 179 -6.56 -13.65 -14.02
CA LYS A 179 -7.10 -13.43 -15.38
C LYS A 179 -8.08 -12.25 -15.51
N TYR A 180 -8.66 -11.75 -14.40
CA TYR A 180 -9.55 -10.59 -14.42
C TYR A 180 -8.76 -9.26 -14.40
N ILE A 181 -7.47 -9.33 -14.08
CA ILE A 181 -6.53 -8.23 -14.25
C ILE A 181 -5.99 -8.35 -15.67
N GLY A 182 -6.24 -7.33 -16.47
CA GLY A 182 -5.61 -7.19 -17.78
C GLY A 182 -4.14 -6.82 -17.61
N GLU A 183 -3.74 -5.68 -18.16
CA GLU A 183 -2.38 -5.18 -17.98
C GLU A 183 -2.29 -4.40 -16.65
N PRO A 184 -1.31 -4.72 -15.78
CA PRO A 184 -1.11 -3.98 -14.54
C PRO A 184 -0.66 -2.55 -14.83
N VAL A 185 -1.09 -1.63 -13.97
CA VAL A 185 -0.54 -0.27 -13.86
C VAL A 185 0.46 -0.23 -12.71
N VAL A 186 0.09 -0.83 -11.57
CA VAL A 186 1.00 -1.08 -10.45
C VAL A 186 0.96 -2.57 -10.11
N LEU A 187 2.14 -3.20 -10.11
CA LEU A 187 2.33 -4.60 -9.80
C LEU A 187 3.08 -4.77 -8.48
N HIS A 188 2.55 -5.58 -7.58
CA HIS A 188 3.16 -5.92 -6.28
C HIS A 188 3.76 -7.32 -6.33
N HIS A 189 5.08 -7.39 -6.16
CA HIS A 189 5.87 -8.62 -6.29
C HIS A 189 5.78 -9.55 -5.05
N GLN A 190 5.22 -9.05 -3.94
CA GLN A 190 5.02 -9.77 -2.68
C GLN A 190 6.32 -10.42 -2.17
N VAL A 191 7.43 -9.67 -2.19
CA VAL A 191 8.78 -10.17 -1.90
C VAL A 191 8.88 -10.77 -0.50
N SER A 192 8.10 -10.28 0.46
CA SER A 192 7.98 -10.88 1.79
C SER A 192 7.62 -12.38 1.77
N ARG A 193 6.83 -12.83 0.79
CA ARG A 193 6.48 -14.25 0.61
C ARG A 193 7.67 -15.07 0.12
N GLN A 194 8.52 -14.47 -0.72
CA GLN A 194 9.73 -15.11 -1.24
C GLN A 194 10.81 -15.22 -0.15
N LEU A 195 10.99 -14.16 0.64
CA LEU A 195 11.96 -14.12 1.75
C LEU A 195 11.62 -15.12 2.86
N LYS A 196 10.33 -15.30 3.19
CA LYS A 196 9.88 -16.30 4.17
C LYS A 196 10.20 -17.74 3.76
N GLN A 197 10.24 -18.05 2.47
CA GLN A 197 10.60 -19.38 1.98
C GLN A 197 12.11 -19.66 2.13
N ARG A 198 12.94 -18.61 2.14
CA ARG A 198 14.40 -18.68 2.35
C ARG A 198 14.76 -18.77 3.85
N LYS A 199 14.06 -19.61 4.63
CA LYS A 199 14.32 -20.13 6.01
C LYS A 199 15.10 -19.32 7.10
N ASN A 200 15.58 -18.10 6.90
CA ASN A 200 16.41 -17.34 7.85
C ASN A 200 15.84 -15.97 8.23
N TRP A 201 14.67 -15.60 7.73
CA TRP A 201 14.08 -14.29 8.04
C TRP A 201 13.00 -14.41 9.11
N LYS A 202 13.32 -13.99 10.34
CA LYS A 202 12.29 -13.66 11.34
C LYS A 202 11.73 -12.30 10.96
N VAL A 203 10.47 -12.31 10.53
CA VAL A 203 9.63 -11.12 10.37
C VAL A 203 9.32 -10.56 11.75
#